data_AF-A0A4S0R6N7-F1
#
_entry.id   AF-A0A4S0R6N7-F1
#
_cell.length_a   1.000
_cell.length_b   1.000
_cell.length_c   1.000
_cell.angle_alpha   90.00
_cell.angle_beta   90.00
_cell.angle_gamma   90.00
#
_symmetry.space_group_name_H-M   'P 1'
#
loop_
_entity.id
_entity.type
_entity.pdbx_description
1 polymer ?
#
loop_
_entity_poly.entity_id
_entity_poly.type
_entity_poly.pdbx_seq_one_letter_code
_entity_poly.pdbx_strand_id
1 'polypeptide(L)' 'LAREGRTMVLVTHEMKFAREVATHVVYLYNGLVEEEGPPEQLFGAPKSERLKQFLRNVG' A
#
# COMPACT_ATOMS: atom_id res chain seq x y z
N LEU A 1 4.27 -15.16 -10.60
CA LEU A 1 5.44 -14.46 -10.03
C LEU A 1 5.43 -14.46 -8.50
N ALA A 2 4.42 -13.91 -7.81
CA ALA A 2 4.37 -13.95 -6.32
C ALA A 2 4.21 -15.35 -5.70
N ARG A 3 3.67 -16.33 -6.45
CA ARG A 3 3.42 -17.70 -5.96
C ARG A 3 4.66 -18.61 -5.83
N GLU A 4 5.85 -18.12 -6.18
CA GLU A 4 7.09 -18.89 -6.11
C GLU A 4 7.84 -18.74 -4.77
N GLY A 5 7.22 -18.11 -3.75
CA GLY A 5 7.83 -17.93 -2.42
C GLY A 5 9.02 -16.96 -2.40
N ARG A 6 9.19 -16.15 -3.44
CA ARG A 6 10.25 -15.16 -3.55
C ARG A 6 9.82 -13.86 -2.89
N THR A 7 10.73 -13.23 -2.14
CA THR A 7 10.54 -11.86 -1.65
C THR A 7 10.45 -10.90 -2.83
N MET A 8 9.41 -10.08 -2.85
CA MET A 8 9.17 -9.10 -3.90
C MET A 8 8.95 -7.72 -3.28
N VAL A 9 9.56 -6.71 -3.89
CA VAL A 9 9.26 -5.31 -3.63
C VAL A 9 8.60 -4.75 -4.88
N LEU A 10 7.43 -4.16 -4.73
CA LEU A 10 6.64 -3.59 -5.81
C LEU A 10 6.37 -2.12 -5.53
N VAL A 11 6.63 -1.27 -6.51
CA VAL A 11 6.18 0.13 -6.51
C VAL A 11 5.12 0.26 -7.59
N THR A 12 3.89 0.59 -7.20
CA THR A 12 2.76 0.67 -8.14
C THR A 12 1.76 1.73 -7.70
N HIS A 13 1.03 2.27 -8.68
CA HIS A 13 -0.18 3.08 -8.46
C HIS A 13 -1.47 2.25 -8.66
N GLU A 14 -1.36 0.98 -9.04
CA GLU A 14 -2.50 0.07 -9.20
C GLU A 14 -2.94 -0.51 -7.84
N MET A 15 -3.82 0.21 -7.14
CA MET A 15 -4.23 -0.13 -5.78
C MET A 15 -4.98 -1.46 -5.68
N LYS A 16 -5.76 -1.84 -6.69
CA LYS A 16 -6.46 -3.14 -6.73
C LYS A 16 -5.46 -4.31 -6.76
N PHE A 17 -4.45 -4.20 -7.60
CA PHE A 17 -3.38 -5.20 -7.66
C PHE A 17 -2.61 -5.28 -6.34
N ALA A 18 -2.23 -4.12 -5.77
CA ALA A 18 -1.55 -4.07 -4.48
C ALA A 18 -2.37 -4.74 -3.35
N ARG A 19 -3.69 -4.55 -3.33
CA ARG A 19 -4.58 -5.22 -2.36
C ARG A 19 -4.60 -6.74 -2.51
N GLU A 20 -4.50 -7.25 -3.73
CA GLU A 20 -4.61 -8.70 -3.99
C GLU A 20 -3.32 -9.46 -3.74
N VAL A 21 -2.16 -8.82 -3.93
CA VAL A 21 -0.86 -9.51 -3.95
C VAL A 21 0.09 -9.12 -2.83
N ALA A 22 -0.07 -7.94 -2.22
CA ALA A 22 0.84 -7.49 -1.17
C ALA A 22 0.51 -8.17 0.16
N THR A 23 1.54 -8.56 0.91
CA THR A 23 1.41 -8.97 2.31
C THR A 23 1.66 -7.82 3.28
N HIS A 24 2.34 -6.77 2.80
CA HIS A 24 2.67 -5.57 3.55
C HIS A 24 2.73 -4.40 2.57
N VAL A 25 2.20 -3.25 2.98
CA VAL A 25 2.14 -2.04 2.16
C VAL A 25 2.85 -0.92 2.91
N VAL A 26 3.62 -0.12 2.17
CA VAL A 26 4.33 1.04 2.67
C VAL A 26 3.87 2.25 1.86
N TYR A 27 3.31 3.25 2.53
CA TYR A 27 2.99 4.54 1.95
C TYR A 27 4.11 5.53 2.26
N LEU A 28 4.71 6.06 1.21
CA LEU A 28 5.79 7.04 1.31
C LEU A 28 5.27 8.45 1.03
N TYR A 29 5.64 9.40 1.87
CA TYR A 29 5.35 10.82 1.68
C TYR A 29 6.54 11.66 2.14
N ASN A 30 6.94 12.64 1.32
CA ASN A 30 8.10 13.51 1.59
C ASN A 30 9.40 12.76 1.97
N GLY A 31 9.65 11.61 1.35
CA GLY A 31 10.84 10.79 1.61
C GLY A 31 10.80 10.02 2.93
N LEU A 32 9.66 9.98 3.62
CA LEU A 32 9.45 9.23 4.86
C LEU A 32 8.42 8.11 4.66
N VAL A 33 8.55 7.06 5.47
CA VAL A 33 7.46 6.09 5.67
C VAL A 33 6.41 6.78 6.54
N GLU A 34 5.34 7.20 5.89
CA GLU A 34 4.23 7.91 6.53
C GLU A 34 3.29 6.93 7.23
N GLU A 35 3.01 5.80 6.57
CA GLU A 35 2.23 4.70 7.15
C GLU A 35 2.62 3.38 6.49
N GLU A 36 2.71 2.32 7.29
CA GLU A 36 2.97 0.96 6.79
C GLU A 36 2.16 -0.07 7.59
N GLY A 37 1.89 -1.22 6.98
CA GLY A 37 1.11 -2.28 7.60
C GLY A 37 0.41 -3.22 6.61
N PRO A 38 -0.50 -4.07 7.11
CA PRO A 38 -1.30 -4.95 6.26
C PRO A 38 -2.16 -4.16 5.26
N PRO A 39 -2.34 -4.66 4.02
CA PRO A 39 -3.18 -4.01 3.02
C PRO A 39 -4.60 -3.71 3.54
N GLU A 40 -5.21 -4.63 4.29
CA GLU A 40 -6.57 -4.47 4.81
C GLU A 40 -6.70 -3.25 5.73
N GLN A 41 -5.66 -2.97 6.53
CA GLN A 41 -5.62 -1.80 7.39
C GLN A 41 -5.40 -0.54 6.56
N LEU A 42 -4.36 -0.51 5.72
CA LEU A 42 -3.98 0.70 4.99
C LEU A 42 -5.02 1.14 3.97
N PHE A 43 -5.72 0.18 3.35
CA PHE A 43 -6.73 0.49 2.35
C PHE A 43 -8.15 0.57 2.90
N GLY A 44 -8.45 -0.11 4.02
CA GLY A 44 -9.78 -0.11 4.63
C GLY A 44 -9.96 0.95 5.71
N ALA A 45 -8.97 1.12 6.57
CA ALA A 45 -9.00 2.05 7.70
C ALA A 45 -7.62 2.71 7.94
N PRO A 46 -7.08 3.46 6.95
CA PRO A 46 -5.81 4.16 7.10
C PRO A 46 -5.86 5.13 8.29
N LYS A 47 -4.74 5.24 9.01
CA LYS A 47 -4.61 6.14 10.16
C LYS A 47 -4.16 7.53 9.74
N SER A 48 -3.25 7.64 8.78
CA SER A 48 -2.73 8.90 8.29
C SER A 48 -3.78 9.67 7.48
N GLU A 49 -3.94 10.95 7.80
CA GLU A 49 -4.76 11.86 7.00
C GLU A 49 -4.22 12.01 5.57
N ARG A 50 -2.91 11.88 5.37
CA ARG A 50 -2.29 11.94 4.03
C ARG A 50 -2.64 10.70 3.22
N LEU A 51 -2.57 9.51 3.81
CA LEU A 51 -2.97 8.29 3.13
C LEU A 51 -4.48 8.30 2.79
N LYS A 52 -5.33 8.79 3.70
CA LYS A 52 -6.76 9.00 3.43
C LYS A 52 -7.00 9.91 2.23
N GLN A 53 -6.29 11.03 2.14
CA GLN A 53 -6.39 11.97 1.02
C GLN A 53 -5.90 11.33 -0.28
N PHE A 54 -4.77 10.63 -0.23
CA PHE A 54 -4.20 9.93 -1.37
C PHE A 54 -5.19 8.90 -1.95
N LEU A 55 -5.75 8.02 -1.11
CA LEU A 55 -6.69 6.98 -1.55
C LEU A 55 -7.99 7.53 -2.14
N ARG A 56 -8.39 8.76 -1.82
CA ARG A 56 -9.53 9.42 -2.47
C ARG A 56 -9.24 9.86 -3.91
N ASN A 57 -7.98 10.14 -4.21
CA ASN A 57 -7.53 10.61 -5.53
C ASN A 57 -7.10 9.45 -6.43
N VAL A 58 -6.78 8.29 -5.87
CA VAL A 58 -6.33 7.09 -6.58
C VAL A 58 -7.44 6.03 -6.58
N GLY A 59 -8.55 6.37 -7.26
CA GLY A 59 -9.75 5.53 -7.41
C GLY A 59 -10.13 5.31 -8.87
#